data_AF-A0A5N4DN80-F1
#
_entry.id   AF-A0A5N4DN80-F1
#
_cell.length_a   1.000
_cell.length_b   1.000
_cell.length_c   1.000
_cell.angle_alpha   90.00
_cell.angle_beta   90.00
_cell.angle_gamma   90.00
#
_symmetry.space_group_name_H-M   'P 1'
#
loop_
_entity.id
_entity.type
_entity.pdbx_description
1 polymer ?
#
loop_
_entity_poly.entity_id
_entity_poly.type
_entity_poly.pdbx_seq_one_letter_code
_entity_poly.pdbx_strand_id
1 'polypeptide(L)'
;LLSCDFSFSSGITILGLYRIGGVNSKVQKLMNTTFSPKSPPDMDIDVELWDNKTITSGLKNYLRCLAEPLMTYKLHKDFIVAVSKYISIGHTVIAVVLCCVRGEIRTQSGQVTLSKDASKFMASTHLNAIKIQTFATFYVTESDDQNYRVEAVHALVHKLPEKNREMLDILIKHLVKVSLHSQQNLMTVSNLGVIFGPTLMRAQEETVAAMMNIKFQNIVVEILIEHYEKVG
;
A
#
# COMPACT_ATOMS: atom_id res chain seq x y z
N LEU A 1 -1.30 -11.56 20.24
CA LEU A 1 -0.93 -11.25 18.83
C LEU A 1 0.20 -12.13 18.32
N LEU A 2 1.29 -12.34 19.08
CA LEU A 2 2.33 -13.31 18.74
C LEU A 2 1.78 -14.74 18.53
N SER A 3 0.85 -15.18 19.37
CA SER A 3 0.15 -16.48 19.21
C SER A 3 -0.72 -16.52 17.95
N CYS A 4 -1.26 -15.38 17.51
CA CYS A 4 -1.96 -15.28 16.24
C CYS A 4 -1.00 -15.49 15.06
N ASP A 5 0.22 -14.95 15.11
CA ASP A 5 1.23 -15.10 14.03
C ASP A 5 1.63 -16.57 13.82
N PHE A 6 1.69 -17.36 14.90
CA PHE A 6 1.85 -18.82 14.82
C PHE A 6 0.63 -19.50 14.18
N SER A 7 -0.59 -19.16 14.62
CA SER A 7 -1.84 -19.70 14.05
C SER A 7 -2.02 -19.34 12.57
N PHE A 8 -1.60 -18.15 12.12
CA PHE A 8 -1.71 -17.79 10.71
C PHE A 8 -0.69 -18.49 9.81
N SER A 9 0.41 -18.98 10.38
CA SER A 9 1.44 -19.72 9.63
C SER A 9 0.95 -21.09 9.17
N SER A 10 0.05 -21.74 9.92
CA SER A 10 -0.52 -23.05 9.53
C SER A 10 -1.57 -22.95 8.41
N GLY A 11 -2.16 -21.78 8.19
CA GLY A 11 -3.17 -21.51 7.16
C GLY A 11 -2.66 -20.80 5.91
N ILE A 12 -1.35 -20.60 5.77
CA ILE A 12 -0.78 -19.64 4.79
C ILE A 12 -1.02 -20.00 3.32
N THR A 13 -1.26 -21.29 3.03
CA THR A 13 -1.50 -21.81 1.68
C THR A 13 -2.99 -21.81 1.29
N ILE A 14 -3.88 -21.39 2.19
CA ILE A 14 -5.33 -21.40 1.95
C ILE A 14 -5.71 -20.40 0.87
N LEU A 15 -6.43 -20.87 -0.14
CA LEU A 15 -6.97 -20.06 -1.23
C LEU A 15 -7.79 -18.88 -0.71
N GLY A 16 -7.42 -17.68 -1.13
CA GLY A 16 -8.13 -16.46 -0.77
C GLY A 16 -8.04 -16.11 0.71
N LEU A 17 -6.95 -16.45 1.40
CA LEU A 17 -6.72 -16.05 2.79
C LEU A 17 -6.97 -14.54 2.96
N TYR A 18 -7.68 -14.15 4.02
CA TYR A 18 -8.21 -12.78 4.24
C TYR A 18 -9.25 -12.27 3.24
N ARG A 19 -9.40 -12.84 2.05
CA ARG A 19 -10.48 -12.48 1.11
C ARG A 19 -11.79 -13.17 1.47
N ILE A 20 -11.74 -14.46 1.82
CA ILE A 20 -12.92 -15.25 2.15
C ILE A 20 -13.37 -14.96 3.60
N GLY A 21 -14.65 -14.64 3.76
CA GLY A 21 -15.26 -14.37 5.07
C GLY A 21 -15.53 -15.64 5.89
N GLY A 22 -15.27 -15.55 7.19
CA GLY A 22 -15.71 -16.53 8.17
C GLY A 22 -17.21 -16.43 8.46
N VAL A 23 -17.76 -17.44 9.13
CA VAL A 23 -19.18 -17.44 9.51
C VAL A 23 -19.40 -16.38 10.59
N ASN A 24 -20.28 -15.39 10.34
CA ASN A 24 -20.47 -14.24 11.21
C ASN A 24 -20.74 -14.62 12.68
N SER A 25 -21.58 -15.62 12.95
CA SER A 25 -21.86 -16.08 14.32
C SER A 25 -20.61 -16.59 15.03
N LYS A 26 -19.73 -17.32 14.32
CA LYS A 26 -18.44 -17.78 14.85
C LYS A 26 -17.46 -16.61 15.05
N VAL A 27 -17.40 -15.67 14.11
CA VAL A 27 -16.56 -14.48 14.21
C VAL A 27 -16.94 -13.66 15.44
N GLN A 28 -18.23 -13.39 15.65
CA GLN A 28 -18.69 -12.66 16.84
C GLN A 28 -18.39 -13.42 18.13
N LYS A 29 -18.54 -14.76 18.14
CA LYS A 29 -18.15 -15.59 19.28
C LYS A 29 -16.65 -15.50 19.57
N LEU A 30 -15.80 -15.55 18.55
CA LEU A 30 -14.35 -15.37 18.67
C LEU A 30 -14.01 -13.97 19.21
N MET A 31 -14.65 -12.93 18.68
CA MET A 31 -14.46 -11.55 19.15
C MET A 31 -14.79 -11.37 20.64
N ASN A 32 -15.90 -11.95 21.10
CA ASN A 32 -16.35 -11.82 22.48
C ASN A 32 -15.55 -12.67 23.48
N THR A 33 -14.82 -13.68 23.01
CA THR A 33 -14.04 -14.59 23.86
C THR A 33 -12.57 -14.20 23.88
N THR A 34 -11.95 -14.08 22.70
CA THR A 34 -10.50 -13.88 22.54
C THR A 34 -10.13 -12.40 22.51
N PHE A 35 -10.87 -11.58 21.76
CA PHE A 35 -10.56 -10.15 21.55
C PHE A 35 -11.32 -9.21 22.51
N SER A 36 -11.93 -9.75 23.56
CA SER A 36 -12.65 -8.96 24.56
C SER A 36 -11.68 -8.14 25.40
N PRO A 37 -12.00 -6.88 25.78
CA PRO A 37 -11.14 -6.10 26.68
C PRO A 37 -10.91 -6.75 28.05
N LYS A 38 -11.75 -7.73 28.41
CA LYS A 38 -11.68 -8.48 29.67
C LYS A 38 -10.88 -9.78 29.56
N SER A 39 -10.44 -10.18 28.36
CA SER A 39 -9.68 -11.42 28.19
C SER A 39 -8.23 -11.23 28.70
N PRO A 40 -7.61 -12.31 29.25
CA PRO A 40 -6.20 -12.28 29.61
C PRO A 40 -5.32 -11.99 28.39
N PRO A 41 -4.23 -11.20 28.54
CA PRO A 41 -3.33 -10.86 27.44
C PRO A 41 -2.62 -12.08 26.83
N ASP A 42 -2.50 -13.18 27.60
CA ASP A 42 -1.86 -14.44 27.20
C ASP A 42 -2.87 -15.53 26.81
N MET A 43 -4.14 -15.16 26.53
CA MET A 43 -5.12 -16.14 26.05
C MET A 43 -4.72 -16.61 24.64
N ASP A 44 -4.30 -17.87 24.55
CA ASP A 44 -3.93 -18.48 23.28
C ASP A 44 -5.18 -18.77 22.42
N ILE A 45 -5.03 -18.63 21.11
CA ILE A 45 -6.09 -18.99 20.18
C ILE A 45 -5.96 -20.48 19.94
N ASP A 46 -6.96 -21.23 20.39
CA ASP A 46 -7.08 -22.65 20.04
C ASP A 46 -7.27 -22.79 18.52
N VAL A 47 -6.18 -23.18 17.84
CA VAL A 47 -6.11 -23.32 16.38
C VAL A 47 -6.91 -24.52 15.89
N GLU A 48 -7.19 -25.50 16.76
CA GLU A 48 -8.04 -26.65 16.41
C GLU A 48 -9.52 -26.32 16.52
N LEU A 49 -9.88 -25.40 17.43
CA LEU A 49 -11.26 -24.95 17.63
C LEU A 49 -11.76 -24.00 16.52
N TRP A 50 -10.88 -23.13 16.01
CA TRP A 50 -11.28 -22.07 15.09
C TRP A 50 -10.77 -22.29 13.66
N ASP A 51 -11.69 -22.26 12.69
CA ASP A 51 -11.30 -22.31 11.28
C ASP A 51 -10.58 -21.02 10.83
N ASN A 52 -9.60 -21.16 9.94
CA ASN A 52 -8.73 -20.05 9.50
C ASN A 52 -9.50 -18.82 8.95
N LYS A 53 -10.60 -19.04 8.22
CA LYS A 53 -11.46 -17.94 7.73
C LYS A 53 -12.14 -17.17 8.88
N THR A 54 -12.47 -17.83 9.98
CA THR A 54 -13.01 -17.20 11.19
C THR A 54 -11.93 -16.38 11.90
N ILE A 55 -10.73 -16.94 12.08
CA ILE A 55 -9.60 -16.23 12.73
C ILE A 55 -9.23 -14.97 11.94
N THR A 56 -9.02 -15.11 10.63
CA THR A 56 -8.68 -13.98 9.74
C THR A 56 -9.79 -12.93 9.69
N SER A 57 -11.07 -13.34 9.72
CA SER A 57 -12.19 -12.40 9.78
C SER A 57 -12.31 -11.70 11.13
N GLY A 58 -12.03 -12.42 12.23
CA GLY A 58 -11.94 -11.87 13.59
C GLY A 58 -10.85 -10.82 13.70
N LEU A 59 -9.64 -11.10 13.23
CA LEU A 59 -8.53 -10.13 13.22
C LEU A 59 -8.91 -8.86 12.45
N LYS A 60 -9.43 -9.00 11.22
CA LYS A 60 -9.88 -7.84 10.44
C LYS A 60 -10.98 -7.07 11.18
N ASN A 61 -11.87 -7.75 11.89
CA ASN A 61 -12.93 -7.10 12.66
C ASN A 61 -12.37 -6.35 13.86
N TYR A 62 -11.45 -6.95 14.60
CA TYR A 62 -10.74 -6.31 15.70
C TYR A 62 -10.09 -4.99 15.27
N LEU A 63 -9.32 -5.01 14.18
CA LEU A 63 -8.64 -3.81 13.64
C LEU A 63 -9.62 -2.72 13.20
N ARG A 64 -10.76 -3.11 12.58
CA ARG A 64 -11.81 -2.16 12.19
C ARG A 64 -12.52 -1.53 13.39
N CYS A 65 -12.68 -2.27 14.47
CA CYS A 65 -13.39 -1.81 15.67
C CYS A 65 -12.51 -1.07 16.69
N LEU A 66 -11.20 -0.92 16.43
CA LEU A 66 -10.36 -0.04 17.24
C LEU A 66 -10.95 1.37 17.28
N ALA A 67 -10.94 2.03 18.44
CA ALA A 67 -11.45 3.39 18.60
C ALA A 67 -10.77 4.38 17.63
N GLU A 68 -9.48 4.19 17.40
CA GLU A 68 -8.69 4.87 16.38
C GLU A 68 -8.12 3.84 15.39
N PRO A 69 -8.05 4.12 14.07
CA PRO A 69 -7.42 3.21 13.12
C PRO A 69 -5.96 2.96 13.50
N LEU A 70 -5.42 1.80 13.12
CA LEU A 70 -4.04 1.44 13.45
C LEU A 70 -3.06 2.49 12.93
N MET A 71 -3.31 3.04 11.74
CA MET A 71 -2.50 4.10 11.11
C MET A 71 -2.81 5.52 11.61
N THR A 72 -3.66 5.66 12.65
CA THR A 72 -4.13 6.92 13.28
C THR A 72 -4.93 7.84 12.36
N TYR A 73 -5.83 8.65 12.92
CA TYR A 73 -6.50 9.70 12.13
C TYR A 73 -5.53 10.85 11.82
N LYS A 74 -4.62 11.14 12.75
CA LYS A 74 -3.67 12.26 12.66
C LYS A 74 -2.75 12.16 11.44
N LEU A 75 -2.22 10.98 11.16
CA LEU A 75 -1.28 10.75 10.06
C LEU A 75 -1.97 10.32 8.76
N HIS A 76 -3.28 10.06 8.76
CA HIS A 76 -4.02 9.58 7.59
C HIS A 76 -3.78 10.45 6.36
N LYS A 77 -4.00 11.77 6.47
CA LYS A 77 -3.82 12.72 5.36
C LYS A 77 -2.37 12.70 4.86
N ASP A 78 -1.38 12.61 5.74
CA ASP A 78 0.04 12.59 5.37
C ASP A 78 0.42 11.33 4.59
N PHE A 79 -0.08 10.16 5.00
CA PHE A 79 0.11 8.91 4.26
C PHE A 79 -0.50 8.99 2.85
N ILE A 80 -1.71 9.54 2.72
CA ILE A 80 -2.35 9.73 1.41
C ILE A 80 -1.55 10.71 0.54
N VAL A 81 -1.08 11.82 1.11
CA VAL A 81 -0.26 12.81 0.40
C VAL A 81 1.08 12.21 -0.07
N ALA A 82 1.73 11.40 0.77
CA ALA A 82 3.00 10.75 0.43
C ALA A 82 2.90 9.89 -0.84
N VAL A 83 1.78 9.19 -1.04
CA VAL A 83 1.57 8.32 -2.21
C VAL A 83 0.82 8.99 -3.36
N SER A 84 0.08 10.07 -3.11
CA SER A 84 -0.72 10.76 -4.14
C SER A 84 0.03 11.87 -4.88
N LYS A 85 1.01 12.51 -4.24
CA LYS A 85 1.79 13.64 -4.81
C LYS A 85 2.38 13.33 -6.17
N TYR A 86 2.67 12.07 -6.47
CA TYR A 86 3.42 11.68 -7.67
C TYR A 86 2.59 11.00 -8.76
N ILE A 87 1.40 10.47 -8.42
CA ILE A 87 0.42 10.03 -9.44
C ILE A 87 -0.09 11.24 -10.25
N SER A 88 -0.12 12.44 -9.65
CA SER A 88 -0.48 13.66 -10.36
C SER A 88 0.64 14.20 -11.25
N ILE A 89 1.90 14.05 -10.84
CA ILE A 89 3.07 14.48 -11.64
C ILE A 89 3.20 13.57 -12.87
N GLY A 90 3.05 12.24 -12.73
CA GLY A 90 3.03 11.32 -13.86
C GLY A 90 1.97 11.66 -14.91
N HIS A 91 0.76 12.05 -14.51
CA HIS A 91 -0.27 12.50 -15.45
C HIS A 91 0.03 13.86 -16.10
N THR A 92 0.62 14.83 -15.39
CA THR A 92 1.02 16.11 -16.00
C THR A 92 2.16 15.89 -17.00
N VAL A 93 3.09 14.99 -16.72
CA VAL A 93 4.20 14.64 -17.62
C VAL A 93 3.71 13.88 -18.83
N ILE A 94 2.86 12.87 -18.63
CA ILE A 94 2.22 12.13 -19.72
C ILE A 94 1.35 13.07 -20.56
N ALA A 95 0.66 14.04 -19.97
CA ALA A 95 -0.11 15.05 -20.71
C ALA A 95 0.79 16.01 -21.50
N VAL A 96 1.92 16.46 -20.94
CA VAL A 96 2.90 17.28 -21.66
C VAL A 96 3.53 16.49 -22.81
N VAL A 97 3.88 15.23 -22.58
CA VAL A 97 4.42 14.32 -23.60
C VAL A 97 3.37 13.98 -24.66
N LEU A 98 2.11 13.73 -24.29
CA LEU A 98 1.00 13.50 -25.22
C LEU A 98 0.64 14.76 -26.01
N CYS A 99 0.70 15.96 -25.43
CA CYS A 99 0.53 17.22 -26.17
C CYS A 99 1.65 17.42 -27.20
N CYS A 100 2.89 17.05 -26.85
CA CYS A 100 4.00 17.03 -27.79
C CYS A 100 3.82 15.97 -28.90
N VAL A 101 3.37 14.76 -28.55
CA VAL A 101 3.19 13.63 -29.49
C VAL A 101 1.94 13.77 -30.36
N ARG A 102 0.86 14.40 -29.86
CA ARG A 102 -0.36 14.74 -30.62
C ARG A 102 -0.19 15.97 -31.52
N GLY A 103 0.99 16.62 -31.50
CA GLY A 103 1.27 17.78 -32.35
C GLY A 103 0.48 19.04 -31.98
N GLU A 104 -0.10 19.08 -30.78
CA GLU A 104 -0.79 20.27 -30.25
C GLU A 104 0.22 21.34 -29.80
N ILE A 105 1.49 20.97 -29.64
CA ILE A 105 2.63 21.89 -29.51
C ILE A 105 3.38 21.90 -30.85
N ARG A 106 3.22 22.98 -31.62
CA ARG A 106 3.89 23.16 -32.91
C ARG A 106 5.32 23.67 -32.71
N THR A 107 6.30 22.91 -33.17
CA THR A 107 7.63 23.44 -33.54
C THR A 107 7.84 23.26 -35.05
N GLN A 108 8.36 24.29 -35.70
CA GLN A 108 8.44 24.40 -37.16
C GLN A 108 9.36 23.35 -37.80
N SER A 109 9.00 22.97 -39.04
CA SER A 109 9.67 22.09 -40.02
C SER A 109 9.86 20.61 -39.66
N GLY A 110 8.84 19.80 -39.99
CA GLY A 110 8.73 18.41 -39.60
C GLY A 110 9.57 17.39 -40.38
N GLN A 111 9.98 16.34 -39.67
CA GLN A 111 9.87 14.91 -40.00
C GLN A 111 10.28 14.12 -38.75
N VAL A 112 9.45 13.18 -38.29
CA VAL A 112 9.72 12.32 -37.12
C VAL A 112 9.59 10.86 -37.53
N THR A 113 10.62 10.06 -37.28
CA THR A 113 10.54 8.60 -37.30
C THR A 113 11.12 8.06 -35.99
N LEU A 114 10.32 7.28 -35.27
CA LEU A 114 10.61 6.74 -33.94
C LEU A 114 11.34 5.39 -34.03
N SER A 115 12.56 5.31 -33.51
CA SER A 115 13.19 4.06 -33.08
C SER A 115 14.42 4.36 -32.21
N LYS A 116 14.47 3.74 -31.02
CA LYS A 116 15.57 3.44 -30.06
C LYS A 116 16.78 4.36 -29.85
N ASP A 117 16.94 5.48 -30.54
CA ASP A 117 18.14 6.34 -30.49
C ASP A 117 17.83 7.74 -29.89
N ALA A 118 17.11 7.79 -28.75
CA ALA A 118 16.83 9.05 -28.04
C ALA A 118 18.11 9.78 -27.59
N SER A 119 19.22 9.05 -27.36
CA SER A 119 20.54 9.64 -27.07
C SER A 119 21.18 10.36 -28.26
N LYS A 120 20.92 9.93 -29.51
CA LYS A 120 21.42 10.63 -30.71
C LYS A 120 20.53 11.81 -31.10
N PHE A 121 19.23 11.76 -30.80
CA PHE A 121 18.30 12.88 -31.02
C PHE A 121 18.69 14.13 -30.19
N MET A 122 19.22 13.90 -28.99
CA MET A 122 19.68 14.95 -28.07
C MET A 122 20.95 15.68 -28.53
N ALA A 123 21.76 15.09 -29.42
CA ALA A 123 22.99 15.70 -29.94
C ALA A 123 22.77 16.61 -31.17
N SER A 124 21.57 16.56 -31.78
CA SER A 124 21.25 17.23 -33.05
C SER A 124 20.46 18.54 -32.86
N THR A 125 19.81 18.72 -31.72
CA THR A 125 19.05 19.94 -31.44
C THR A 125 19.92 20.94 -30.68
N HIS A 126 20.00 22.18 -31.16
CA HIS A 126 20.58 23.34 -30.46
C HIS A 126 19.76 23.71 -29.20
N LEU A 127 19.58 22.75 -28.29
CA LEU A 127 19.02 22.97 -26.96
C LEU A 127 20.20 23.26 -26.03
N ASN A 128 20.22 24.46 -25.48
CA ASN A 128 21.22 24.88 -24.49
C ASN A 128 21.35 23.82 -23.38
N ALA A 129 22.57 23.60 -22.88
CA ALA A 129 22.89 22.61 -21.84
C ALA A 129 21.93 22.63 -20.64
N ILE A 130 21.36 23.80 -20.31
CA ILE A 130 20.34 23.97 -19.26
C ILE A 130 19.07 23.15 -19.55
N LYS A 131 18.55 23.13 -20.78
CA LYS A 131 17.32 22.40 -21.12
C LYS A 131 17.52 20.88 -21.15
N ILE A 132 18.69 20.44 -21.62
CA ILE A 132 19.08 19.02 -21.57
C ILE A 132 19.30 18.60 -20.11
N GLN A 133 19.92 19.43 -19.28
CA GLN A 133 20.08 19.18 -17.85
C GLN A 133 18.73 19.11 -17.13
N THR A 134 17.79 20.02 -17.41
CA THR A 134 16.44 19.96 -16.85
C THR A 134 15.73 18.67 -17.26
N PHE A 135 15.84 18.27 -18.53
CA PHE A 135 15.20 17.04 -19.03
C PHE A 135 15.86 15.76 -18.50
N ALA A 136 17.19 15.72 -18.36
CA ALA A 136 17.92 14.60 -17.77
C ALA A 136 17.67 14.49 -16.25
N THR A 137 17.61 15.61 -15.53
CA THR A 137 17.19 15.65 -14.12
C THR A 137 15.76 15.15 -13.97
N PHE A 138 14.91 15.39 -14.98
CA PHE A 138 13.50 14.97 -15.01
C PHE A 138 13.27 13.51 -15.46
N TYR A 139 14.20 12.92 -16.21
CA TYR A 139 14.17 11.50 -16.58
C TYR A 139 14.76 10.62 -15.48
N VAL A 140 15.75 11.14 -14.74
CA VAL A 140 16.35 10.47 -13.56
C VAL A 140 15.34 10.28 -12.41
N THR A 141 14.22 11.02 -12.41
CA THR A 141 13.20 10.90 -11.35
C THR A 141 12.27 9.68 -11.47
N GLU A 142 12.24 8.93 -12.57
CA GLU A 142 11.39 7.72 -12.65
C GLU A 142 11.86 6.59 -11.71
N SER A 143 13.17 6.41 -11.53
CA SER A 143 13.71 5.44 -10.55
C SER A 143 13.75 5.98 -9.11
N ASP A 144 13.61 7.30 -8.95
CA ASP A 144 13.64 8.00 -7.66
C ASP A 144 12.23 8.12 -7.03
N ASP A 145 11.18 7.97 -7.85
CA ASP A 145 9.76 8.08 -7.45
C ASP A 145 9.34 7.02 -6.41
N GLN A 146 9.72 5.77 -6.65
CA GLN A 146 9.37 4.66 -5.76
C GLN A 146 10.16 4.72 -4.45
N ASN A 147 11.45 5.07 -4.50
CA ASN A 147 12.28 5.22 -3.31
C ASN A 147 11.80 6.37 -2.43
N TYR A 148 11.45 7.52 -3.01
CA TYR A 148 10.88 8.64 -2.25
C TYR A 148 9.60 8.23 -1.51
N ARG A 149 8.68 7.52 -2.20
CA ARG A 149 7.43 7.06 -1.58
C ARG A 149 7.69 6.10 -0.43
N VAL A 150 8.67 5.20 -0.59
CA VAL A 150 9.11 4.27 0.46
C VAL A 150 9.68 5.03 1.66
N GLU A 151 10.57 6.00 1.43
CA GLU A 151 11.17 6.83 2.49
C GLU A 151 10.13 7.69 3.23
N ALA A 152 9.20 8.30 2.49
CA ALA A 152 8.12 9.09 3.06
C ALA A 152 7.19 8.22 3.93
N VAL A 153 6.83 7.02 3.45
CA VAL A 153 6.04 6.07 4.23
C VAL A 153 6.81 5.58 5.46
N HIS A 154 8.10 5.26 5.33
CA HIS A 154 8.99 4.90 6.45
C HIS A 154 9.01 5.97 7.53
N ALA A 155 9.23 7.24 7.16
CA ALA A 155 9.25 8.36 8.09
C ALA A 155 7.90 8.55 8.81
N LEU A 156 6.78 8.24 8.15
CA LEU A 156 5.45 8.32 8.76
C LEU A 156 5.16 7.13 9.68
N VAL A 157 5.57 5.92 9.31
CA VAL A 157 5.47 4.72 10.19
C VAL A 157 6.23 4.96 11.50
N HIS A 158 7.41 5.57 11.43
CA HIS A 158 8.21 5.90 12.60
C HIS A 158 7.64 7.03 13.47
N LYS A 159 6.64 7.77 12.99
CA LYS A 159 5.88 8.76 13.77
C LYS A 159 4.64 8.18 14.44
N LEU A 160 4.26 6.93 14.14
CA LEU A 160 3.14 6.28 14.81
C LEU A 160 3.45 6.09 16.31
N PRO A 161 2.42 6.10 17.18
CA PRO A 161 2.58 5.67 18.56
C PRO A 161 3.20 4.26 18.65
N GLU A 162 4.05 4.04 19.64
CA GLU A 162 4.85 2.80 19.78
C GLU A 162 4.00 1.53 19.66
N LYS A 163 2.90 1.44 20.41
CA LYS A 163 1.98 0.29 20.37
C LYS A 163 1.34 0.07 19.00
N ASN A 164 1.03 1.15 18.27
CA ASN A 164 0.48 1.07 16.92
C ASN A 164 1.54 0.55 15.94
N ARG A 165 2.77 1.05 16.05
CA ARG A 165 3.90 0.61 15.21
C ARG A 165 4.25 -0.86 15.45
N GLU A 166 4.31 -1.31 16.70
CA GLU A 166 4.56 -2.72 17.04
C GLU A 166 3.48 -3.65 16.47
N MET A 167 2.21 -3.27 16.63
CA MET A 167 1.10 -4.06 16.07
C MET A 167 1.12 -4.05 14.53
N LEU A 168 1.47 -2.91 13.93
CA LEU A 168 1.63 -2.79 12.48
C LEU A 168 2.78 -3.67 11.99
N ASP A 169 3.94 -3.66 12.64
CA ASP A 169 5.10 -4.47 12.27
C ASP A 169 4.75 -5.96 12.24
N ILE A 170 4.15 -6.49 13.32
CA ILE A 170 3.71 -7.89 13.39
C ILE A 170 2.75 -8.22 12.25
N LEU A 171 1.79 -7.33 11.98
CA LEU A 171 0.81 -7.54 10.91
C LEU A 171 1.47 -7.53 9.53
N ILE A 172 2.29 -6.53 9.22
CA ILE A 172 2.92 -6.39 7.90
C ILE A 172 3.88 -7.56 7.67
N LYS A 173 4.69 -7.92 8.67
CA LYS A 173 5.55 -9.12 8.62
C LYS A 173 4.76 -10.39 8.28
N HIS A 174 3.57 -10.54 8.88
CA HIS A 174 2.68 -11.64 8.55
C HIS A 174 2.20 -11.57 7.09
N LEU A 175 1.72 -10.41 6.64
CA LEU A 175 1.23 -10.22 5.26
C LEU A 175 2.32 -10.43 4.20
N VAL A 176 3.58 -10.10 4.50
CA VAL A 176 4.73 -10.45 3.67
C VAL A 176 4.79 -11.96 3.47
N LYS A 177 4.77 -12.75 4.55
CA LYS A 177 4.77 -14.22 4.46
C LYS A 177 3.59 -14.74 3.63
N VAL A 178 2.39 -14.18 3.78
CA VAL A 178 1.22 -14.57 2.97
C VAL A 178 1.47 -14.30 1.48
N SER A 179 1.99 -13.12 1.15
CA SER A 179 2.24 -12.71 -0.23
C SER A 179 3.30 -13.56 -0.94
N LEU A 180 4.30 -14.07 -0.19
CA LEU A 180 5.31 -15.00 -0.69
C LEU A 180 4.70 -16.33 -1.16
N HIS A 181 3.53 -16.71 -0.64
CA HIS A 181 2.79 -17.91 -1.02
C HIS A 181 1.68 -17.63 -2.04
N SER A 182 1.70 -16.47 -2.71
CA SER A 182 0.67 -16.04 -3.66
C SER A 182 0.40 -17.02 -4.81
N GLN A 183 1.38 -17.84 -5.19
CA GLN A 183 1.18 -18.89 -6.21
C GLN A 183 0.21 -19.99 -5.76
N GLN A 184 0.07 -20.20 -4.45
CA GLN A 184 -0.83 -21.21 -3.88
C GLN A 184 -2.10 -20.57 -3.33
N ASN A 185 -1.99 -19.49 -2.55
CA ASN A 185 -3.14 -18.87 -1.88
C ASN A 185 -3.84 -17.80 -2.75
N LEU A 186 -3.27 -17.40 -3.90
CA LEU A 186 -3.76 -16.37 -4.81
C LEU A 186 -3.86 -14.95 -4.22
N MET A 187 -3.17 -14.70 -3.10
CA MET A 187 -3.13 -13.42 -2.42
C MET A 187 -1.84 -12.67 -2.74
N THR A 188 -1.85 -11.90 -3.83
CA THR A 188 -0.78 -10.96 -4.17
C THR A 188 -0.76 -9.77 -3.21
N VAL A 189 0.35 -9.01 -3.21
CA VAL A 189 0.48 -7.77 -2.44
C VAL A 189 -0.68 -6.81 -2.72
N SER A 190 -1.08 -6.64 -3.98
CA SER A 190 -2.21 -5.77 -4.33
C SER A 190 -3.55 -6.30 -3.81
N ASN A 191 -3.80 -7.62 -3.90
CA ASN A 191 -5.01 -8.21 -3.31
C ASN A 191 -5.10 -7.98 -1.80
N LEU A 192 -3.97 -8.09 -1.10
CA LEU A 192 -3.88 -7.78 0.34
C LEU A 192 -4.06 -6.29 0.61
N GLY A 193 -3.48 -5.41 -0.23
CA GLY A 193 -3.65 -3.97 -0.18
C GLY A 193 -5.12 -3.54 -0.25
N VAL A 194 -5.91 -4.13 -1.16
CA VAL A 194 -7.36 -3.87 -1.25
C VAL A 194 -8.12 -4.27 0.02
N ILE A 195 -7.72 -5.36 0.67
CA ILE A 195 -8.38 -5.85 1.89
C ILE A 195 -7.98 -5.01 3.11
N PHE A 196 -6.69 -4.71 3.24
CA PHE A 196 -6.13 -4.10 4.44
C PHE A 196 -6.09 -2.58 4.38
N GLY A 197 -6.07 -1.94 3.20
CA GLY A 197 -6.18 -0.49 3.04
C GLY A 197 -7.31 0.13 3.88
N PRO A 198 -8.58 -0.21 3.63
CA PRO A 198 -9.71 0.29 4.42
C PRO A 198 -9.79 -0.28 5.85
N THR A 199 -9.08 -1.38 6.13
CA THR A 199 -9.05 -2.00 7.47
C THR A 199 -8.11 -1.24 8.42
N LEU A 200 -6.96 -0.79 7.92
CA LEU A 200 -5.90 -0.15 8.70
C LEU A 200 -6.02 1.38 8.70
N MET A 201 -6.60 1.94 7.65
CA MET A 201 -6.76 3.37 7.45
C MET A 201 -8.24 3.73 7.38
N ARG A 202 -8.64 4.79 8.07
CA ARG A 202 -9.98 5.35 7.99
C ARG A 202 -9.89 6.86 7.87
N ALA A 203 -10.60 7.43 6.91
CA ALA A 203 -10.73 8.88 6.82
C ALA A 203 -11.63 9.36 7.96
N GLN A 204 -11.29 10.50 8.57
CA GLN A 204 -12.15 11.11 9.59
C GLN A 204 -13.39 11.80 8.99
N GLU A 205 -13.32 12.16 7.70
CA GLU A 205 -14.38 12.86 6.97
C GLU A 205 -14.90 11.97 5.83
N GLU A 206 -16.23 11.76 5.78
CA GLU A 206 -16.91 10.96 4.74
C GLU A 206 -17.37 11.84 3.56
N THR A 207 -16.42 12.50 2.88
CA THR A 207 -16.72 13.29 1.68
C THR A 207 -16.52 12.48 0.39
N VAL A 208 -17.17 12.89 -0.71
CA VAL A 208 -16.96 12.29 -2.04
C VAL A 208 -15.49 12.38 -2.47
N ALA A 209 -14.79 13.45 -2.06
CA ALA A 209 -13.34 13.60 -2.25
C ALA A 209 -12.54 12.56 -1.44
N ALA A 210 -13.00 12.19 -0.24
CA ALA A 210 -12.37 11.14 0.56
C ALA A 210 -12.57 9.73 -0.04
N MET A 211 -13.67 9.49 -0.76
CA MET A 211 -13.88 8.23 -1.51
C MET A 211 -12.87 8.06 -2.65
N MET A 212 -12.41 9.16 -3.27
CA MET A 212 -11.34 9.11 -4.29
C MET A 212 -9.96 8.73 -3.71
N ASN A 213 -9.81 8.72 -2.38
CA ASN A 213 -8.57 8.36 -1.69
C ASN A 213 -8.46 6.88 -1.30
N ILE A 214 -9.51 6.07 -1.50
CA ILE A 214 -9.51 4.64 -1.16
C ILE A 214 -8.38 3.90 -1.90
N LYS A 215 -8.14 4.24 -3.17
CA LYS A 215 -7.03 3.66 -3.95
C LYS A 215 -5.66 3.96 -3.33
N PHE A 216 -5.49 5.12 -2.71
CA PHE A 216 -4.22 5.52 -2.09
C PHE A 216 -3.99 4.78 -0.77
N GLN A 217 -5.04 4.45 -0.02
CA GLN A 217 -4.91 3.61 1.18
C GLN A 217 -4.38 2.22 0.82
N ASN A 218 -4.89 1.62 -0.26
CA ASN A 218 -4.42 0.33 -0.76
C ASN A 218 -2.94 0.42 -1.13
N ILE A 219 -2.55 1.47 -1.87
CA ILE A 219 -1.16 1.71 -2.27
C ILE A 219 -0.22 1.87 -1.07
N VAL A 220 -0.63 2.56 0.00
CA VAL A 220 0.18 2.67 1.22
C VAL A 220 0.45 1.27 1.77
N VAL A 221 -0.58 0.43 1.90
CA VAL A 221 -0.43 -0.93 2.40
C VAL A 221 0.41 -1.80 1.46
N GLU A 222 0.27 -1.65 0.15
CA GLU A 222 1.12 -2.32 -0.84
C GLU A 222 2.60 -1.98 -0.62
N ILE A 223 2.95 -0.69 -0.45
CA ILE A 223 4.32 -0.25 -0.15
C ILE A 223 4.82 -0.86 1.15
N LEU A 224 4.00 -0.87 2.22
CA LEU A 224 4.36 -1.46 3.50
C LEU A 224 4.76 -2.94 3.36
N ILE A 225 4.01 -3.71 2.58
CA ILE A 225 4.27 -5.15 2.37
C ILE A 225 5.46 -5.36 1.44
N GLU A 226 5.51 -4.67 0.29
CA GLU A 226 6.54 -4.88 -0.72
C GLU A 226 7.94 -4.43 -0.26
N HIS A 227 8.01 -3.39 0.59
CA HIS A 227 9.26 -2.80 1.06
C HIS A 227 9.44 -2.94 2.57
N TYR A 228 8.90 -4.00 3.16
CA TYR A 228 8.91 -4.24 4.62
C TYR A 228 10.29 -4.02 5.26
N GLU A 229 11.36 -4.60 4.70
CA GLU A 229 12.74 -4.48 5.22
C GLU A 229 13.29 -3.04 5.20
N LYS A 230 12.77 -2.16 4.34
CA LYS A 230 13.19 -0.76 4.24
C LYS A 230 12.31 0.18 5.06
N VAL A 231 11.05 -0.20 5.27
CA VAL A 231 10.04 0.64 5.94
C VAL A 231 9.94 0.36 7.43
N GLY A 232 10.10 -0.91 7.83
CA GLY A 232 10.05 -1.39 9.21
C GLY A 232 11.11 -0.82 10.12
#